data_AF-A0A8K0W2G5-F1
#
_entry.id   AF-A0A8K0W2G5-F1
#
_cell.length_a   1.000
_cell.length_b   1.000
_cell.length_c   1.000
_cell.angle_alpha   90.00
_cell.angle_beta   90.00
_cell.angle_gamma   90.00
#
_symmetry.space_group_name_H-M   'P 1'
#
loop_
_entity.id
_entity.type
_entity.pdbx_description
1 polymer ?
#
loop_
_entity_poly.entity_id
_entity_poly.type
_entity_poly.pdbx_seq_one_letter_code
_entity_poly.pdbx_strand_id
1 'polypeptide(L)'
;MVEQKASKYYAAEEEQQLKKARKTAHPTKYRESLAPGTVLILLSGRFRGKRVVLLRQLDQGVLLITGPFKSNGVPLRRVNHRYVIATSTVVDIAGVDDEVVERVSKDEYWAREKTEGKGEDDFFKDGESTPQKKDTDPQRIEDQKKVDKALMANIKKIPDLQAYLGASFSLRSNERPHEMVF
;
A
#
# COMPACT_ATOMS: atom_id res chain seq x y z
N MET A 1 21.36 -35.49 25.36
CA MET A 1 21.82 -34.13 25.71
C MET A 1 22.91 -33.78 24.72
N VAL A 2 22.77 -32.70 23.95
CA VAL A 2 23.81 -32.25 23.02
C VAL A 2 24.84 -31.46 23.82
N GLU A 3 26.08 -31.93 23.83
CA GLU A 3 27.21 -31.32 24.53
C GLU A 3 27.51 -29.94 23.93
N GLN A 4 27.35 -28.87 24.72
CA GLN A 4 27.66 -27.51 24.27
C GLN A 4 29.18 -27.34 24.19
N LYS A 5 29.72 -27.32 22.98
CA LYS A 5 31.15 -27.04 22.73
C LYS A 5 31.45 -25.54 22.88
N ALA A 6 32.54 -25.25 23.57
CA ALA A 6 33.02 -23.89 23.79
C ALA A 6 33.44 -23.20 22.47
N SER A 7 33.29 -21.88 22.37
CA SER A 7 33.71 -21.13 21.18
C SER A 7 35.24 -21.16 21.03
N LYS A 8 35.73 -21.16 19.78
CA LYS A 8 37.18 -21.10 19.49
C LYS A 8 37.78 -19.71 19.74
N TYR A 9 36.94 -18.68 19.82
CA TYR A 9 37.32 -17.30 19.99
C TYR A 9 36.50 -16.67 21.12
N TYR A 10 37.16 -15.88 21.94
CA TYR A 10 36.58 -15.07 23.00
C TYR A 10 37.00 -13.62 22.78
N ALA A 11 36.05 -12.70 22.81
CA ALA A 11 36.34 -11.28 22.72
C ALA A 11 37.13 -10.82 23.95
N ALA A 12 38.01 -9.82 23.78
CA ALA A 12 38.81 -9.27 24.88
C ALA A 12 37.98 -8.44 25.87
N GLU A 13 36.85 -7.89 25.43
CA GLU A 13 35.94 -7.08 26.23
C GLU A 13 34.50 -7.59 26.06
N GLU A 14 33.72 -7.51 27.14
CA GLU A 14 32.29 -7.82 27.09
C GLU A 14 31.48 -6.59 26.68
N GLU A 15 30.61 -6.73 25.68
CA GLU A 15 29.66 -5.68 25.33
C GLU A 15 28.59 -5.53 26.43
N GLN A 16 28.37 -4.29 26.89
CA GLN A 16 27.34 -4.01 27.88
C GLN A 16 25.94 -4.32 27.34
N GLN A 17 25.18 -5.14 28.07
CA GLN A 17 23.81 -5.47 27.69
C GLN A 17 22.87 -4.25 27.83
N LEU A 18 22.02 -4.05 26.82
CA LEU A 18 20.97 -3.04 26.84
C LEU A 18 19.97 -3.32 27.98
N LYS A 19 19.56 -2.26 28.68
CA LYS A 19 18.53 -2.35 29.71
C LYS A 19 17.20 -2.82 29.10
N LYS A 20 16.45 -3.64 29.85
CA LYS A 20 15.13 -4.13 29.43
C LYS A 20 14.15 -2.96 29.22
N ALA A 21 13.84 -2.67 27.96
CA ALA A 21 12.82 -1.67 27.61
C ALA A 21 11.41 -2.20 27.90
N ARG A 22 10.55 -1.35 28.46
CA ARG A 22 9.11 -1.63 28.69
C ARG A 22 8.25 -0.85 27.70
N LYS A 23 8.38 -1.16 26.41
CA LYS A 23 7.57 -0.55 25.34
C LYS A 23 6.61 -1.60 24.79
N THR A 24 5.34 -1.23 24.65
CA THR A 24 4.29 -2.06 24.06
C THR A 24 3.87 -1.49 22.71
N ALA A 25 3.59 -2.37 21.74
CA ALA A 25 3.04 -1.95 20.46
C ALA A 25 1.56 -1.57 20.65
N HIS A 26 1.20 -0.34 20.32
CA HIS A 26 -0.18 0.12 20.35
C HIS A 26 -0.83 -0.01 18.97
N PRO A 27 -2.13 -0.36 18.89
CA PRO A 27 -2.84 -0.40 17.63
C PRO A 27 -2.93 0.99 17.01
N THR A 28 -2.90 1.05 15.67
CA THR A 28 -3.01 2.33 14.96
C THR A 28 -4.44 2.86 15.05
N LYS A 29 -4.59 4.12 15.50
CA LYS A 29 -5.88 4.82 15.50
C LYS A 29 -6.10 5.53 14.17
N TYR A 30 -7.14 5.14 13.45
CA TYR A 30 -7.56 5.80 12.21
C TYR A 30 -8.52 6.97 12.48
N ARG A 31 -8.57 7.90 11.52
CA ARG A 31 -9.54 9.00 11.52
C ARG A 31 -10.92 8.45 11.15
N GLU A 32 -11.97 9.04 11.71
CA GLU A 32 -13.37 8.65 11.41
C GLU A 32 -13.74 8.82 9.94
N SER A 33 -13.13 9.80 9.26
CA SER A 33 -13.32 10.02 7.82
C SER A 33 -12.81 8.88 6.93
N LEU A 34 -12.01 7.95 7.45
CA LEU A 34 -11.43 6.85 6.67
C LEU A 34 -12.33 5.60 6.69
N ALA A 35 -13.61 5.74 6.43
CA ALA A 35 -14.51 4.58 6.35
C ALA A 35 -14.22 3.73 5.09
N PRO A 36 -14.33 2.38 5.14
CA PRO A 36 -14.30 1.54 3.94
C PRO A 36 -15.30 2.06 2.89
N GLY A 37 -14.89 2.15 1.64
CA GLY A 37 -15.72 2.68 0.54
C GLY A 37 -15.44 4.13 0.21
N THR A 38 -14.81 4.87 1.13
CA THR A 38 -14.51 6.28 0.92
C THR A 38 -13.51 6.47 -0.23
N VAL A 39 -13.78 7.46 -1.09
CA VAL A 39 -12.82 7.88 -2.11
C VAL A 39 -11.73 8.73 -1.47
N LEU A 40 -10.51 8.41 -1.82
CA LEU A 40 -9.27 8.92 -1.28
C LEU A 40 -8.49 9.64 -2.36
N ILE A 41 -7.86 10.76 -2.03
CA ILE A 41 -6.89 11.45 -2.89
C ILE A 41 -5.50 11.12 -2.37
N LEU A 42 -4.67 10.52 -3.22
CA LEU A 42 -3.28 10.23 -2.89
C LEU A 42 -2.42 11.49 -2.99
N LEU A 43 -1.67 11.81 -1.93
CA LEU A 43 -0.80 12.99 -1.92
C LEU A 43 0.64 12.68 -2.31
N SER A 44 1.10 11.45 -2.07
CA SER A 44 2.50 11.07 -2.25
C SER A 44 2.70 9.84 -3.15
N GLY A 45 3.93 9.65 -3.61
CA GLY A 45 4.34 8.52 -4.44
C GLY A 45 4.06 8.69 -5.94
N ARG A 46 4.21 7.58 -6.67
CA ARG A 46 4.03 7.53 -8.13
C ARG A 46 2.60 7.90 -8.56
N PHE A 47 1.61 7.55 -7.74
CA PHE A 47 0.19 7.75 -8.03
C PHE A 47 -0.40 8.99 -7.33
N ARG A 48 0.44 9.99 -6.99
CA ARG A 48 -0.05 11.25 -6.41
C ARG A 48 -1.08 11.94 -7.30
N GLY A 49 -2.05 12.61 -6.69
CA GLY A 49 -3.20 13.22 -7.34
C GLY A 49 -4.27 12.22 -7.79
N LYS A 50 -4.03 10.91 -7.82
CA LYS A 50 -5.06 9.94 -8.21
C LYS A 50 -6.13 9.82 -7.13
N ARG A 51 -7.38 9.66 -7.58
CA ARG A 51 -8.54 9.38 -6.76
C ARG A 51 -8.80 7.87 -6.73
N VAL A 52 -8.93 7.31 -5.54
CA VAL A 52 -8.80 5.87 -5.30
C VAL A 52 -9.82 5.44 -4.24
N VAL A 53 -10.30 4.20 -4.24
CA VAL A 53 -11.27 3.70 -3.25
C VAL A 53 -10.54 2.99 -2.11
N LEU A 54 -10.94 3.28 -0.87
CA LEU A 54 -10.47 2.58 0.33
C LEU A 54 -11.18 1.24 0.50
N LEU A 55 -10.45 0.13 0.55
CA LEU A 55 -11.03 -1.19 0.78
C LEU A 55 -11.05 -1.57 2.26
N ARG A 56 -9.89 -1.54 2.91
CA ARG A 56 -9.73 -1.99 4.30
C ARG A 56 -8.62 -1.22 5.00
N GLN A 57 -8.82 -0.96 6.29
CA GLN A 57 -7.78 -0.47 7.19
C GLN A 57 -6.99 -1.66 7.73
N LEU A 58 -5.67 -1.65 7.61
CA LEU A 58 -4.81 -2.73 8.12
C LEU A 58 -4.32 -2.40 9.53
N ASP A 59 -3.98 -3.41 10.32
CA ASP A 59 -3.43 -3.26 11.67
C ASP A 59 -2.07 -2.53 11.70
N GLN A 60 -1.26 -2.71 10.66
CA GLN A 60 0.06 -2.11 10.47
C GLN A 60 0.07 -0.58 10.27
N GLY A 61 -1.10 0.09 10.35
CA GLY A 61 -1.20 1.55 10.15
C GLY A 61 -1.19 2.00 8.69
N VAL A 62 -1.44 1.07 7.77
CA VAL A 62 -1.56 1.30 6.33
C VAL A 62 -2.96 0.93 5.84
N LEU A 63 -3.37 1.55 4.75
CA LEU A 63 -4.64 1.35 4.08
C LEU A 63 -4.43 0.45 2.87
N LEU A 64 -5.35 -0.50 2.67
CA LEU A 64 -5.48 -1.22 1.43
C LEU A 64 -6.40 -0.43 0.50
N ILE A 65 -5.85 -0.02 -0.64
CA ILE A 65 -6.55 0.81 -1.62
C ILE A 65 -6.63 0.10 -2.96
N THR A 66 -7.66 0.41 -3.75
CA THR A 66 -7.71 0.12 -5.18
C THR A 66 -8.27 1.32 -5.92
N GLY A 67 -7.62 1.73 -7.00
CA GLY A 67 -8.19 2.69 -7.92
C GLY A 67 -8.53 1.88 -9.14
N PRO A 68 -9.80 1.47 -9.35
CA PRO A 68 -10.11 0.36 -10.25
C PRO A 68 -9.21 0.41 -11.47
N PHE A 69 -8.33 -0.58 -11.64
CA PHE A 69 -7.10 -0.42 -12.43
C PHE A 69 -7.41 -0.01 -13.87
N LYS A 70 -8.56 -0.48 -14.37
CA LYS A 70 -9.14 -0.13 -15.67
C LYS A 70 -9.52 1.36 -15.84
N SER A 71 -9.83 2.06 -14.75
CA SER A 71 -10.23 3.48 -14.76
C SER A 71 -9.04 4.44 -14.67
N ASN A 72 -8.13 4.25 -13.72
CA ASN A 72 -7.09 5.24 -13.40
C ASN A 72 -5.66 4.68 -13.37
N GLY A 73 -5.50 3.36 -13.59
CA GLY A 73 -4.21 2.67 -13.62
C GLY A 73 -3.55 2.44 -12.26
N VAL A 74 -4.27 2.62 -11.14
CA VAL A 74 -3.73 2.39 -9.79
C VAL A 74 -4.07 0.98 -9.33
N PRO A 75 -3.12 0.03 -9.26
CA PRO A 75 -3.42 -1.32 -8.81
C PRO A 75 -3.77 -1.33 -7.32
N LEU A 76 -4.19 -2.50 -6.82
CA LEU A 76 -4.20 -2.82 -5.40
C LEU A 76 -2.85 -2.42 -4.81
N ARG A 77 -2.89 -1.63 -3.73
CA ARG A 77 -1.68 -1.09 -3.14
C ARG A 77 -1.87 -0.77 -1.66
N ARG A 78 -0.78 -0.83 -0.92
CA ARG A 78 -0.71 -0.31 0.46
C ARG A 78 -0.30 1.15 0.46
N VAL A 79 -1.03 1.97 1.22
CA VAL A 79 -0.74 3.41 1.37
C VAL A 79 -0.83 3.80 2.84
N ASN A 80 0.06 4.65 3.30
CA ASN A 80 -0.01 5.17 4.66
C ASN A 80 -1.14 6.21 4.79
N HIS A 81 -2.00 6.03 5.81
CA HIS A 81 -3.19 6.85 6.06
C HIS A 81 -2.92 8.35 6.22
N ARG A 82 -1.70 8.77 6.56
CA ARG A 82 -1.33 10.18 6.70
C ARG A 82 -1.16 10.91 5.36
N TYR A 83 -0.85 10.18 4.28
CA TYR A 83 -0.58 10.78 2.96
C TYR A 83 -1.80 10.75 2.04
N VAL A 84 -2.98 10.84 2.64
CA VAL A 84 -4.25 10.71 1.94
C VAL A 84 -5.22 11.77 2.45
N ILE A 85 -5.99 12.33 1.53
CA ILE A 85 -7.19 13.11 1.86
C ILE A 85 -8.40 12.20 1.66
N ALA A 86 -9.19 12.02 2.71
CA ALA A 86 -10.49 11.36 2.61
C ALA A 86 -11.51 12.37 2.09
N THR A 87 -12.24 12.01 1.04
CA THR A 87 -13.35 12.82 0.53
C THR A 87 -14.66 12.40 1.17
N SER A 88 -15.70 13.21 1.00
CA SER A 88 -17.07 12.90 1.43
C SER A 88 -17.76 11.85 0.57
N THR A 89 -17.24 11.54 -0.61
CA THR A 89 -17.83 10.56 -1.52
C THR A 89 -17.54 9.12 -1.06
N VAL A 90 -18.60 8.32 -0.91
CA VAL A 90 -18.53 6.92 -0.46
C VAL A 90 -19.13 6.02 -1.54
N VAL A 91 -18.42 4.95 -1.86
CA VAL A 91 -18.83 3.89 -2.79
C VAL A 91 -19.16 2.65 -1.99
N ASP A 92 -20.25 1.99 -2.37
CA ASP A 92 -20.61 0.70 -1.78
C ASP A 92 -19.61 -0.39 -2.19
N ILE A 93 -19.05 -1.09 -1.20
CA ILE A 93 -18.09 -2.20 -1.36
C ILE A 93 -18.80 -3.56 -1.30
N ALA A 94 -20.12 -3.59 -1.04
CA ALA A 94 -20.87 -4.84 -1.03
C ALA A 94 -20.65 -5.64 -2.32
N GLY A 95 -20.19 -6.88 -2.16
CA GLY A 95 -19.91 -7.81 -3.26
C GLY A 95 -18.44 -7.89 -3.70
N VAL A 96 -17.50 -7.19 -3.04
CA VAL A 96 -16.08 -7.50 -3.19
C VAL A 96 -15.75 -8.81 -2.48
N ASP A 97 -14.98 -9.68 -3.14
CA ASP A 97 -14.59 -10.98 -2.58
C ASP A 97 -13.74 -10.82 -1.31
N ASP A 98 -14.35 -11.10 -0.15
CA ASP A 98 -13.70 -10.97 1.16
C ASP A 98 -12.45 -11.84 1.28
N GLU A 99 -12.45 -13.04 0.69
CA GLU A 99 -11.29 -13.94 0.68
C GLU A 99 -10.06 -13.32 -0.01
N VAL A 100 -10.29 -12.58 -1.10
CA VAL A 100 -9.22 -11.88 -1.82
C VAL A 100 -8.72 -10.72 -0.96
N VAL A 101 -9.63 -9.96 -0.36
CA VAL A 101 -9.26 -8.85 0.53
C VAL A 101 -8.44 -9.35 1.72
N GLU A 102 -8.81 -10.46 2.34
CA GLU A 102 -8.05 -11.08 3.43
C GLU A 102 -6.65 -11.53 3.00
N ARG A 103 -6.53 -12.19 1.84
CA ARG A 103 -5.24 -12.61 1.29
C ARG A 103 -4.33 -11.41 1.06
N VAL A 104 -4.86 -10.37 0.42
CA VAL A 104 -4.13 -9.14 0.08
C VAL A 104 -3.83 -8.28 1.32
N SER A 105 -4.56 -8.48 2.42
CA SER A 105 -4.33 -7.77 3.68
C SER A 105 -3.04 -8.21 4.39
N LYS A 106 -2.53 -9.42 4.10
CA LYS A 106 -1.32 -9.96 4.74
C LYS A 106 -0.07 -9.27 4.21
N ASP A 107 0.90 -9.00 5.10
CA ASP A 107 2.16 -8.35 4.73
C ASP A 107 3.01 -9.20 3.77
N GLU A 108 2.96 -10.53 3.95
CA GLU A 108 3.64 -11.53 3.11
C GLU A 108 3.29 -11.37 1.62
N TYR A 109 2.04 -11.01 1.31
CA TYR A 109 1.59 -10.78 -0.07
C TYR A 109 2.37 -9.66 -0.76
N TRP A 110 2.88 -8.71 0.00
CA TRP A 110 3.57 -7.51 -0.48
C TRP A 110 5.07 -7.54 -0.24
N ALA A 111 5.60 -8.63 0.33
CA ALA A 111 7.02 -8.79 0.55
C ALA A 111 7.76 -8.69 -0.79
N ARG A 112 8.84 -7.92 -0.81
CA ARG A 112 9.73 -7.86 -1.97
C ARG A 112 10.66 -9.06 -1.89
N GLU A 113 10.89 -9.70 -3.03
CA GLU A 113 11.99 -10.65 -3.17
C GLU A 113 13.30 -9.97 -2.78
N LYS A 114 14.02 -10.58 -1.84
CA LYS A 114 15.33 -10.10 -1.41
C LYS A 114 16.35 -10.51 -2.47
N THR A 115 16.94 -9.54 -3.14
CA THR A 115 18.14 -9.77 -3.95
C THR A 115 19.32 -9.87 -3.00
N GLU A 116 20.06 -10.98 -3.02
CA GLU A 116 21.32 -11.09 -2.27
C GLU A 116 22.28 -10.00 -2.74
N GLY A 117 23.01 -9.40 -1.79
CA GLY A 117 23.93 -8.30 -2.07
C GLY A 117 25.02 -8.77 -3.04
N LYS A 118 25.01 -8.23 -4.25
CA LYS A 118 25.99 -8.57 -5.27
C LYS A 118 27.29 -7.82 -4.99
N GLY A 119 28.42 -8.52 -5.06
CA GLY A 119 29.76 -7.94 -4.90
C GLY A 119 30.08 -6.88 -5.95
N GLU A 120 31.25 -6.24 -5.82
CA GLU A 120 31.72 -5.11 -6.63
C GLU A 120 31.53 -5.30 -8.16
N ASP A 121 31.68 -6.53 -8.66
CA ASP A 121 31.60 -6.87 -10.09
C ASP A 121 30.21 -6.70 -10.73
N ASP A 122 29.14 -6.65 -9.95
CA ASP A 122 27.76 -6.52 -10.44
C ASP A 122 27.23 -5.08 -10.31
N PHE A 123 27.98 -4.19 -9.65
CA PHE A 123 27.66 -2.76 -9.51
C PHE A 123 27.73 -2.01 -10.85
N PHE A 124 28.62 -2.41 -11.75
CA PHE A 124 28.80 -1.78 -13.06
C PHE A 124 27.84 -2.32 -14.15
N LYS A 125 27.19 -3.46 -13.93
CA LYS A 125 26.24 -4.05 -14.91
C LYS A 125 24.84 -3.42 -14.86
N ASP A 126 24.51 -2.75 -13.75
CA ASP A 126 23.23 -2.05 -13.55
C ASP A 126 23.15 -0.68 -14.26
N GLY A 127 24.26 -0.15 -14.78
CA GLY A 127 24.31 1.13 -15.49
C GLY A 127 23.96 1.07 -16.99
N GLU A 128 24.16 -0.08 -17.64
CA GLU A 128 24.02 -0.23 -19.10
C GLU A 128 22.77 -1.02 -19.51
N SER A 129 22.10 -1.66 -18.55
CA SER A 129 20.87 -2.41 -18.76
C SER A 129 19.68 -1.55 -18.37
N THR A 130 18.85 -1.15 -19.34
CA THR A 130 17.50 -0.64 -19.05
C THR A 130 16.86 -1.46 -17.94
N PRO A 131 16.33 -0.84 -16.87
CA PRO A 131 15.83 -1.58 -15.70
C PRO A 131 14.83 -2.62 -16.19
N GLN A 132 15.20 -3.90 -16.09
CA GLN A 132 14.33 -4.99 -16.51
C GLN A 132 12.97 -4.77 -15.86
N LYS A 133 11.94 -4.60 -16.69
CA LYS A 133 10.56 -4.46 -16.20
C LYS A 133 10.29 -5.71 -15.39
N LYS A 134 10.16 -5.56 -14.07
CA LYS A 134 9.79 -6.67 -13.20
C LYS A 134 8.46 -7.22 -13.71
N ASP A 135 8.47 -8.48 -14.12
CA ASP A 135 7.25 -9.14 -14.53
C ASP A 135 6.27 -9.18 -13.36
N THR A 136 5.00 -8.91 -13.67
CA THR A 136 3.96 -8.87 -12.65
C THR A 136 3.49 -10.28 -12.39
N ASP A 137 3.47 -10.66 -11.11
CA ASP A 137 2.97 -11.95 -10.66
C ASP A 137 1.54 -12.21 -11.21
N PRO A 138 1.30 -13.35 -11.89
CA PRO A 138 -0.02 -13.69 -12.43
C PRO A 138 -1.12 -13.68 -11.37
N GLN A 139 -0.80 -14.05 -10.12
CA GLN A 139 -1.77 -14.06 -9.03
C GLN A 139 -2.31 -12.66 -8.73
N ARG A 140 -1.44 -11.64 -8.75
CA ARG A 140 -1.85 -10.23 -8.52
C ARG A 140 -2.77 -9.72 -9.62
N ILE A 141 -2.57 -10.18 -10.85
CA ILE A 141 -3.41 -9.81 -11.99
C ILE A 141 -4.82 -10.39 -11.82
N GLU A 142 -4.92 -11.64 -11.37
CA GLU A 142 -6.21 -12.30 -11.12
C GLU A 142 -6.96 -11.68 -9.95
N ASP A 143 -6.28 -11.46 -8.82
CA ASP A 143 -6.86 -10.80 -7.64
C ASP A 143 -7.38 -9.41 -7.99
N GLN A 144 -6.62 -8.63 -8.78
CA GLN A 144 -7.05 -7.32 -9.26
C GLN A 144 -8.33 -7.40 -10.08
N LYS A 145 -8.40 -8.33 -11.05
CA LYS A 145 -9.56 -8.49 -11.92
C LYS A 145 -10.83 -8.83 -11.13
N LYS A 146 -10.71 -9.68 -10.11
CA LYS A 146 -11.83 -10.07 -9.23
C LYS A 146 -12.38 -8.88 -8.46
N VAL A 147 -11.50 -8.15 -7.76
CA VAL A 147 -11.88 -6.97 -6.98
C VAL A 147 -12.46 -5.85 -7.86
N ASP A 148 -11.81 -5.56 -8.99
CA ASP A 148 -12.25 -4.50 -9.90
C ASP A 148 -13.59 -4.81 -10.56
N LYS A 149 -13.89 -6.09 -10.84
CA LYS A 149 -15.16 -6.50 -11.45
C LYS A 149 -16.35 -6.10 -10.57
N ALA A 150 -16.27 -6.37 -9.27
CA ALA A 150 -17.29 -6.01 -8.30
C ALA A 150 -17.42 -4.48 -8.14
N LEU A 151 -16.29 -3.80 -7.92
CA LEU A 151 -16.31 -2.34 -7.69
C LEU A 151 -16.77 -1.55 -8.91
N MET A 152 -16.38 -1.95 -10.12
CA MET A 152 -16.81 -1.28 -11.35
C MET A 152 -18.32 -1.40 -11.57
N ALA A 153 -18.95 -2.48 -11.12
CA ALA A 153 -20.40 -2.62 -11.18
C ALA A 153 -21.10 -1.60 -10.28
N ASN A 154 -20.54 -1.32 -9.09
CA ASN A 154 -21.09 -0.33 -8.16
C ASN A 154 -20.79 1.11 -8.60
N ILE A 155 -19.57 1.37 -9.10
CA ILE A 155 -19.17 2.71 -9.59
C ILE A 155 -20.03 3.17 -10.76
N LYS A 156 -20.40 2.25 -11.67
CA LYS A 156 -21.25 2.58 -12.82
C LYS A 156 -22.69 2.93 -12.46
N LYS A 157 -23.16 2.57 -11.27
CA LYS A 157 -24.50 2.96 -10.79
C LYS A 157 -24.55 4.45 -10.44
N ILE A 158 -23.41 5.04 -10.08
CA ILE A 158 -23.31 6.46 -9.70
C ILE A 158 -22.92 7.26 -10.95
N PRO A 159 -23.73 8.24 -11.37
CA PRO A 159 -23.41 9.08 -12.53
C PRO A 159 -22.04 9.76 -12.38
N ASP A 160 -21.28 9.83 -13.47
CA ASP A 160 -19.98 10.52 -13.59
C ASP A 160 -18.84 10.08 -12.64
N LEU A 161 -19.09 9.15 -11.71
CA LEU A 161 -18.09 8.71 -10.75
C LEU A 161 -16.87 8.03 -11.41
N GLN A 162 -17.09 7.30 -12.50
CA GLN A 162 -15.99 6.71 -13.27
C GLN A 162 -15.07 7.78 -13.87
N ALA A 163 -15.63 8.87 -14.39
CA ALA A 163 -14.86 9.99 -14.91
C ALA A 163 -14.14 10.74 -13.78
N TYR A 164 -14.81 10.91 -12.64
CA TYR A 164 -14.22 11.49 -11.44
C TYR A 164 -12.99 10.69 -10.96
N LEU A 165 -13.06 9.37 -10.91
CA LEU A 165 -11.94 8.50 -10.50
C LEU A 165 -10.79 8.49 -11.53
N GLY A 166 -11.09 8.62 -12.82
CA GLY A 166 -10.09 8.72 -13.89
C GLY A 166 -9.32 10.05 -13.87
N ALA A 167 -10.00 11.14 -13.51
CA ALA A 167 -9.40 12.46 -13.40
C ALA A 167 -8.47 12.57 -12.17
N SER A 168 -7.34 13.25 -12.34
CA SER A 168 -6.38 13.48 -11.25
C SER A 168 -6.68 14.80 -10.57
N PHE A 169 -6.55 14.84 -9.24
CA PHE A 169 -6.63 16.04 -8.43
C PHE A 169 -5.38 16.91 -8.62
N SER A 170 -5.62 18.19 -8.80
CA SER A 170 -4.61 19.24 -8.89
C SER A 170 -5.21 20.52 -8.36
N LEU A 171 -4.44 21.31 -7.62
CA LEU A 171 -4.85 22.67 -7.24
C LEU A 171 -4.66 23.61 -8.42
N ARG A 172 -5.68 24.42 -8.71
CA ARG A 172 -5.62 25.51 -9.71
C ARG A 172 -5.27 26.84 -9.05
N SER A 173 -5.02 27.85 -9.87
CA SER A 173 -4.87 29.23 -9.39
C SER A 173 -6.14 29.65 -8.64
N ASN A 174 -5.99 30.23 -7.44
CA ASN A 174 -7.05 30.65 -6.51
C ASN A 174 -7.77 29.54 -5.73
N GLU A 175 -7.38 28.28 -5.86
CA GLU A 175 -7.90 27.19 -5.04
C GLU A 175 -7.15 27.08 -3.70
N ARG A 176 -7.86 27.20 -2.58
CA ARG A 176 -7.29 27.21 -1.22
C ARG A 176 -7.73 25.97 -0.42
N PRO A 177 -6.81 25.05 -0.05
CA PRO A 177 -7.18 23.79 0.62
C PRO A 177 -7.94 23.94 1.95
N HIS A 178 -7.77 25.06 2.67
CA HIS A 178 -8.50 25.31 3.91
C HIS A 178 -9.94 25.78 3.69
N GLU A 179 -10.29 26.24 2.49
CA GLU A 179 -11.65 26.61 2.08
C GLU A 179 -12.35 25.45 1.35
N MET A 180 -11.59 24.44 0.90
CA MET A 180 -12.11 23.28 0.19
C MET A 180 -12.80 22.30 1.15
N VAL A 181 -13.96 21.80 0.70
CA VAL A 181 -14.61 20.64 1.31
C VAL A 181 -14.22 19.41 0.51
N PHE A 182 -13.55 18.48 1.17
CA PHE A 182 -13.16 17.20 0.59
C PHE A 182 -14.22 16.15 0.89
#